data_AF-A0A9D6YIT8-F1
#
_entry.id   AF-A0A9D6YIT8-F1
#
_cell.length_a   1.000
_cell.length_b   1.000
_cell.length_c   1.000
_cell.angle_alpha   90.00
_cell.angle_beta   90.00
_cell.angle_gamma   90.00
#
_symmetry.space_group_name_H-M   'P 1'
#
loop_
_entity.id
_entity.type
_entity.pdbx_description
1 polymer ?
#
loop_
_entity_poly.entity_id
_entity_poly.type
_entity_poly.pdbx_seq_one_letter_code
_entity_poly.pdbx_strand_id
1 'polypeptide(L)' 'MAQCTACHAIDPAKDGPLGPAVKGSSRALLEAKVLRGSYPPGYAPKRNTAVMSPQPQLTPSVPDLEAFLH' A
#
# COMPACT_ATOMS: atom_id res chain seq x y z
N MET A 1 -11.78 -0.14 3.23
CA MET A 1 -11.11 -1.41 3.58
C MET A 1 -11.39 -2.51 2.55
N ALA A 2 -12.67 -2.78 2.21
CA ALA A 2 -13.03 -3.75 1.17
C ALA A 2 -12.32 -3.53 -0.19
N GLN A 3 -11.96 -2.29 -0.53
CA GLN A 3 -11.24 -1.98 -1.78
C GLN A 3 -9.78 -2.46 -1.75
N CYS A 4 -9.13 -2.41 -0.58
CA CYS A 4 -7.72 -2.79 -0.42
C CYS A 4 -7.56 -4.31 -0.35
N THR A 5 -8.50 -4.98 0.31
CA THR A 5 -8.49 -6.43 0.54
C THR A 5 -8.86 -7.26 -0.69
N ALA A 6 -9.27 -6.62 -1.79
CA ALA A 6 -9.45 -7.29 -3.08
C ALA A 6 -8.10 -7.75 -3.66
N CYS A 7 -7.02 -7.02 -3.36
CA CYS A 7 -5.68 -7.33 -3.85
C CYS A 7 -4.74 -7.75 -2.71
N HIS A 8 -4.83 -7.11 -1.55
CA HIS A 8 -4.04 -7.42 -0.36
C HIS A 8 -4.81 -8.35 0.58
N ALA A 9 -4.12 -9.02 1.50
CA ALA A 9 -4.79 -9.80 2.54
C ALA A 9 -5.47 -8.89 3.58
N ILE A 10 -6.50 -9.41 4.25
CA ILE A 10 -7.12 -8.75 5.43
C ILE A 10 -6.10 -8.60 6.54
N ASP A 11 -5.29 -9.64 6.74
CA ASP A 11 -4.12 -9.62 7.62
C ASP A 11 -2.96 -8.94 6.87
N PRO A 12 -2.54 -7.71 7.23
CA PRO A 12 -1.54 -6.96 6.47
C PRO A 12 -0.14 -7.59 6.53
N ALA A 13 0.09 -8.54 7.44
CA ALA A 13 1.35 -9.28 7.53
C ALA A 13 1.45 -10.41 6.49
N LYS A 14 0.38 -10.71 5.75
CA LYS A 14 0.33 -11.78 4.76
C LYS A 14 0.22 -11.22 3.35
N ASP A 15 0.74 -11.99 2.41
CA ASP A 15 0.54 -11.72 0.99
C ASP A 15 -0.94 -11.96 0.62
N GLY A 16 -1.49 -11.04 -0.18
CA GLY A 16 -2.79 -11.22 -0.81
C GLY A 16 -2.67 -11.93 -2.16
N PRO A 17 -3.79 -12.11 -2.88
CA PRO A 17 -3.79 -12.74 -4.20
C PRO A 17 -2.95 -11.96 -5.24
N LEU A 18 -2.85 -10.63 -5.10
CA LEU A 18 -2.11 -9.76 -6.05
C LEU A 18 -1.10 -8.84 -5.36
N GLY A 19 -1.49 -8.27 -4.22
CA GLY A 19 -0.70 -7.33 -3.44
C GLY A 19 0.18 -8.03 -2.40
N PRO A 20 1.39 -7.53 -2.13
CA PRO A 20 2.25 -8.08 -1.08
C PRO A 20 1.72 -7.79 0.33
N ALA A 21 2.34 -8.41 1.34
CA ALA A 21 2.25 -7.99 2.73
C ALA A 21 2.70 -6.53 2.89
N VAL A 22 1.88 -5.73 3.57
CA VAL A 22 2.01 -4.27 3.72
C VAL A 22 2.17 -3.82 5.17
N LYS A 23 2.17 -4.73 6.14
CA LYS A 23 2.47 -4.41 7.54
C LYS A 23 3.81 -3.69 7.66
N GLY A 24 3.85 -2.64 8.48
CA GLY A 24 5.01 -1.79 8.71
C GLY A 24 5.34 -0.83 7.57
N SER A 25 4.44 -0.62 6.61
CA SER A 25 4.66 0.37 5.54
C SER A 25 4.83 1.77 6.14
N SER A 26 5.88 2.48 5.75
CA SER A 26 6.12 3.84 6.21
C SER A 26 5.17 4.82 5.51
N ARG A 27 4.90 5.97 6.15
CA ARG A 27 4.17 7.08 5.51
C ARG A 27 4.69 7.44 4.12
N ALA A 28 6.02 7.55 3.96
CA ALA A 28 6.62 7.89 2.67
C ALA A 28 6.29 6.87 1.58
N LEU A 29 6.28 5.57 1.93
CA LEU A 29 5.87 4.51 1.02
C LEU A 29 4.38 4.58 0.70
N LEU A 30 3.52 4.84 1.70
CA LEU A 30 2.08 4.99 1.48
C LEU A 30 1.78 6.18 0.54
N GLU A 31 2.38 7.34 0.78
CA GLU A 31 2.18 8.50 -0.08
C GLU A 31 2.70 8.25 -1.51
N ALA A 32 3.88 7.64 -1.66
CA ALA A 32 4.42 7.35 -2.99
C ALA A 32 3.58 6.32 -3.73
N LYS A 33 3.23 5.22 -3.07
CA LYS A 33 2.57 4.09 -3.72
C LYS A 33 1.07 4.31 -3.89
N VAL A 34 0.38 4.69 -2.81
CA VAL A 34 -1.09 4.86 -2.81
C VAL A 34 -1.48 6.10 -3.60
N LEU A 35 -0.80 7.24 -3.41
CA LEU A 35 -1.25 8.50 -4.05
C LEU A 35 -0.67 8.69 -5.45
N ARG A 36 0.56 8.22 -5.70
CA ARG A 36 1.31 8.53 -6.93
C ARG A 36 1.66 7.33 -7.79
N GLY A 37 1.41 6.10 -7.31
CA GLY A 37 1.76 4.87 -8.03
C GLY A 37 3.27 4.62 -8.19
N SER A 38 4.11 5.32 -7.41
CA SER A 38 5.57 5.24 -7.46
C SER A 38 6.15 4.65 -6.17
N TYR A 39 7.47 4.66 -6.05
CA TYR A 39 8.18 4.22 -4.86
C TYR A 39 9.14 5.30 -4.37
N PRO A 40 9.42 5.40 -3.06
CA PRO A 40 10.47 6.27 -2.55
C PRO A 40 11.85 5.88 -3.11
N PRO A 41 12.81 6.82 -3.18
CA PRO A 41 14.18 6.51 -3.57
C PRO A 41 14.79 5.36 -2.75
N GLY A 42 15.44 4.42 -3.43
CA GLY A 42 16.07 3.24 -2.79
C GLY A 42 15.11 2.13 -2.37
N TYR A 43 13.79 2.27 -2.57
CA TYR A 43 12.85 1.22 -2.24
C TYR A 43 12.72 0.19 -3.37
N ALA A 44 12.98 -1.08 -3.05
CA ALA A 44 12.78 -2.21 -3.96
C ALA A 44 11.34 -2.75 -3.84
N PRO A 45 10.55 -2.79 -4.93
CA PRO A 45 9.21 -3.38 -4.92
C PRO A 45 9.23 -4.85 -4.51
N LYS A 46 8.29 -5.26 -3.65
CA LYS A 46 8.13 -6.67 -3.23
C LYS A 46 7.54 -7.56 -4.33
N ARG A 47 6.91 -6.96 -5.35
CA ARG A 47 6.29 -7.64 -6.49
C ARG A 47 6.62 -6.86 -7.76
N ASN A 48 6.73 -7.58 -8.87
CA ASN A 48 7.02 -7.00 -10.20
C ASN A 48 5.74 -6.57 -10.95
N THR A 49 4.58 -6.57 -10.29
CA THR A 49 3.31 -6.16 -10.87
C THR A 49 3.05 -4.66 -10.67
N ALA A 50 2.45 -4.02 -11.67
CA ALA A 50 2.09 -2.60 -11.65
C ALA A 50 0.57 -2.36 -11.69
N VAL A 51 -0.21 -3.30 -11.14
CA VAL A 51 -1.69 -3.31 -11.25
C VAL A 51 -2.40 -2.35 -10.29
N MET A 52 -1.72 -1.90 -9.22
CA MET A 52 -2.31 -0.99 -8.24
C MET A 52 -2.34 0.44 -8.80
N SER A 53 -3.53 0.88 -9.20
CA SER A 53 -3.77 2.26 -9.65
C SER A 53 -3.60 3.27 -8.52
N PRO A 54 -3.08 4.49 -8.80
CA PRO A 54 -3.04 5.58 -7.82
C PRO A 54 -4.44 5.96 -7.34
N GLN A 55 -4.54 6.32 -6.06
CA GLN A 55 -5.75 6.72 -5.35
C GLN A 55 -5.52 8.06 -4.64
N PRO A 56 -5.30 9.17 -5.38
CA PRO A 56 -5.00 10.49 -4.79
C PRO A 56 -6.08 11.01 -3.84
N GLN A 57 -7.33 10.57 -4.01
CA GLN A 57 -8.45 10.88 -3.11
C GLN A 57 -8.25 10.39 -1.67
N LEU A 58 -7.32 9.45 -1.41
CA LEU A 58 -7.02 8.92 -0.08
C LEU A 58 -5.99 9.75 0.70
N THR A 59 -5.53 10.87 0.16
CA THR A 59 -4.62 11.79 0.84
C THR A 59 -5.00 12.07 2.32
N PRO A 60 -6.26 12.42 2.67
CA PRO A 60 -6.62 12.69 4.06
C PRO A 60 -6.60 11.44 4.95
N SER A 61 -6.66 10.23 4.37
CA SER A 61 -6.71 8.95 5.09
C SER A 61 -5.35 8.26 5.22
N VAL A 62 -4.27 8.85 4.70
CA VAL A 62 -2.91 8.29 4.85
C VAL A 62 -2.53 8.07 6.33
N PRO A 63 -2.82 8.98 7.28
CA PRO A 63 -2.52 8.75 8.69
C PRO A 63 -3.27 7.53 9.27
N ASP A 64 -4.52 7.32 8.87
CA ASP A 64 -5.32 6.18 9.32
C ASP A 64 -4.76 4.86 8.76
N LEU A 65 -4.33 4.87 7.50
CA LEU A 65 -3.67 3.73 6.88
C LEU A 65 -2.34 3.40 7.55
N GLU A 66 -1.54 4.41 7.89
CA GLU A 66 -0.31 4.21 8.65
C GLU A 66 -0.61 3.60 10.02
N ALA A 67 -1.58 4.15 10.76
CA ALA A 67 -1.97 3.63 12.07
C ALA A 67 -2.48 2.17 12.02
N PHE A 68 -3.21 1.79 10.97
CA PHE A 68 -3.69 0.41 10.81
C PHE A 68 -2.57 -0.59 10.48
N LEU A 69 -1.51 -0.15 9.80
CA LEU A 69 -0.45 -1.02 9.30
C LEU A 69 0.70 -1.25 10.28
N HIS A 70 0.74 -0.54 11.42
CA HIS A 70 1.74 -0.70 12.48
C HIS A 70 1.13 -1.37 13.70
#